data_AF-A0A2S4VG28-F1
#
_entry.id   AF-A0A2S4VG28-F1
#
_cell.length_a   1.000
_cell.length_b   1.000
_cell.length_c   1.000
_cell.angle_alpha   90.00
_cell.angle_beta   90.00
_cell.angle_gamma   90.00
#
_symmetry.space_group_name_H-M   'P 1'
#
loop_
_entity.id
_entity.type
_entity.pdbx_description
1 polymer ?
#
loop_
_entity_poly.entity_id
_entity_poly.type
_entity_poly.pdbx_seq_one_letter_code
_entity_poly.pdbx_strand_id
1 'polypeptide(L)'
;MPCSSSRNLDPKNFRLERNENSPRVRREQTEKKKPENNNNNREIKAILSYRQKMLTNAANRLVVLQRAIQPASGFAPTLGLRSSFKIQSRNLATVAVSADQSSSTSRTSSLPSISNIEAAWKEMSPQEQESIFHHLEGLQKKDWTQLSLDEKKASYWVSFGPHGPREPLHAPGSGVKLLLGITGCISAAIALFVLIRSASPELPRTMTKEWQEAATQRAIDQKMDPFTGASAQGEKAKTFVQSK
;
A
#
# COMPACT_ATOMS: atom_id res chain seq x y z
N MET A 1 52.56 -69.86 -25.17
CA MET A 1 51.53 -70.65 -25.88
C MET A 1 50.16 -70.30 -25.29
N PRO A 2 49.07 -70.25 -26.09
CA PRO A 2 48.26 -69.02 -26.12
C PRO A 2 46.74 -69.18 -25.88
N CYS A 3 46.02 -68.03 -25.85
CA CYS A 3 44.57 -67.88 -26.14
C CYS A 3 43.57 -68.50 -25.11
N SER A 4 42.27 -68.19 -25.01
CA SER A 4 41.39 -67.06 -25.45
C SER A 4 39.99 -67.28 -24.83
N SER A 5 39.06 -66.33 -24.65
CA SER A 5 39.08 -64.85 -24.68
C SER A 5 37.78 -64.32 -24.01
N SER A 6 37.68 -63.03 -23.70
CA SER A 6 36.54 -62.41 -22.99
C SER A 6 35.22 -62.39 -23.77
N ARG A 7 34.09 -62.37 -23.03
CA ARG A 7 33.09 -61.29 -23.11
C ARG A 7 32.07 -61.35 -21.96
N ASN A 8 32.00 -60.28 -21.17
CA ASN A 8 30.85 -59.98 -20.32
C ASN A 8 29.64 -59.64 -21.20
N LEU A 9 28.42 -60.01 -20.77
CA LEU A 9 27.18 -59.68 -21.44
C LEU A 9 26.46 -58.54 -20.70
N ASP A 10 26.31 -57.40 -21.37
CA ASP A 10 25.61 -56.22 -20.83
C ASP A 10 24.08 -56.42 -20.74
N PRO A 11 23.43 -56.06 -19.61
CA PRO A 11 21.98 -56.15 -19.45
C PRO A 11 21.25 -54.95 -20.09
N LYS A 12 21.45 -54.71 -21.39
CA LYS A 12 20.80 -53.61 -22.15
C LYS A 12 20.39 -53.98 -23.57
N ASN A 13 19.65 -55.07 -23.77
CA ASN A 13 18.89 -55.30 -25.01
C ASN A 13 17.70 -56.27 -24.81
N PHE A 14 16.58 -55.75 -24.30
CA PHE A 14 15.26 -56.36 -24.48
C PHE A 14 14.28 -55.31 -25.02
N ARG A 15 14.54 -54.85 -26.24
CA ARG A 15 13.67 -53.93 -26.98
C ARG A 15 12.63 -54.75 -27.73
N LEU A 16 11.42 -54.78 -27.18
CA LEU A 16 10.25 -55.35 -27.85
C LEU A 16 9.92 -54.53 -29.11
N GLU A 17 10.01 -55.18 -30.28
CA GLU A 17 9.53 -54.67 -31.56
C GLU A 17 8.02 -54.44 -31.49
N ARG A 18 7.62 -53.19 -31.22
CA ARG A 18 6.21 -52.79 -31.15
C ARG A 18 5.74 -52.31 -32.52
N ASN A 19 5.13 -53.21 -33.28
CA ASN A 19 4.41 -52.89 -34.52
C ASN A 19 3.39 -51.75 -34.29
N GLU A 20 3.68 -50.55 -34.80
CA GLU A 20 2.84 -49.35 -34.64
C GLU A 20 1.60 -49.32 -35.54
N ASN A 21 1.43 -50.26 -36.48
CA ASN A 21 0.36 -50.22 -37.49
C ASN A 21 -0.86 -51.08 -37.11
N SER A 22 -1.16 -51.19 -35.80
CA SER A 22 -2.32 -51.92 -35.30
C SER A 22 -3.59 -51.04 -35.29
N PRO A 23 -4.72 -51.49 -35.87
CA PRO A 23 -5.95 -50.69 -35.98
C PRO A 23 -6.61 -50.36 -34.63
N ARG A 24 -6.14 -50.94 -33.52
CA ARG A 24 -6.61 -50.62 -32.16
C ARG A 24 -6.16 -49.23 -31.68
N VAL A 25 -4.94 -48.81 -32.01
CA VAL A 25 -4.36 -47.52 -31.56
C VAL A 25 -5.05 -46.33 -32.25
N ARG A 26 -5.47 -46.51 -33.52
CA ARG A 26 -6.15 -45.45 -34.28
C ARG A 26 -7.48 -45.01 -33.64
N ARG A 27 -8.19 -45.89 -32.92
CA ARG A 27 -9.46 -45.57 -32.27
C ARG A 27 -9.28 -44.74 -30.99
N GLU A 28 -8.20 -44.95 -30.23
CA GLU A 28 -7.94 -44.16 -29.02
C GLU A 28 -7.54 -42.70 -29.32
N GLN A 29 -6.94 -42.41 -30.48
CA GLN A 29 -6.60 -41.04 -30.86
C GLN A 29 -7.81 -40.22 -31.35
N THR A 30 -8.87 -40.87 -31.85
CA THR A 30 -10.08 -40.16 -32.32
C THR A 30 -11.02 -39.70 -31.19
N GLU A 31 -10.83 -40.18 -29.96
CA GLU A 31 -11.78 -39.96 -28.85
C GLU A 31 -11.27 -38.98 -27.75
N LYS A 32 -10.23 -38.19 -28.04
CA LYS A 32 -9.72 -37.15 -27.12
C LYS A 32 -9.64 -35.74 -27.67
N LYS A 33 -10.42 -35.41 -28.72
CA LYS A 33 -10.62 -34.01 -29.13
C LYS A 33 -11.76 -33.36 -28.33
N LYS A 34 -11.48 -33.06 -27.06
CA LYS A 34 -12.37 -32.26 -26.19
C LYS A 34 -12.66 -30.92 -26.88
N PRO A 35 -13.92 -30.45 -26.95
CA PRO A 35 -14.25 -29.21 -27.63
C PRO A 35 -13.56 -28.02 -26.95
N GLU A 36 -12.63 -27.41 -27.68
CA GLU A 36 -11.81 -26.30 -27.19
C GLU A 36 -12.63 -25.01 -27.16
N ASN A 37 -13.27 -24.79 -26.02
CA ASN A 37 -13.33 -23.51 -25.33
C ASN A 37 -13.62 -22.23 -26.17
N ASN A 38 -14.66 -22.25 -26.99
CA ASN A 38 -15.20 -21.04 -27.61
C ASN A 38 -15.91 -20.09 -26.62
N ASN A 39 -16.15 -20.52 -25.37
CA ASN A 39 -16.85 -19.73 -24.37
C ASN A 39 -15.93 -18.73 -23.66
N ASN A 40 -14.71 -19.13 -23.25
CA ASN A 40 -13.79 -18.18 -22.58
C ASN A 40 -13.44 -16.99 -23.49
N ASN A 41 -13.32 -17.21 -24.80
CA ASN A 41 -13.11 -16.12 -25.77
C ASN A 41 -14.31 -15.16 -25.89
N ARG A 42 -15.53 -15.61 -25.59
CA ARG A 42 -16.73 -14.76 -25.51
C ARG A 42 -16.78 -14.01 -24.18
N GLU A 43 -16.46 -14.67 -23.07
CA GLU A 43 -16.41 -14.05 -21.74
C GLU A 43 -15.30 -12.99 -21.64
N ILE A 44 -14.10 -13.27 -22.14
CA ILE A 44 -13.00 -12.29 -22.22
C ILE A 44 -13.43 -11.08 -23.07
N LYS A 45 -14.07 -11.29 -24.22
CA LYS A 45 -14.62 -10.20 -25.04
C LYS A 45 -15.74 -9.43 -24.34
N ALA A 46 -16.59 -10.09 -23.56
CA ALA A 46 -17.64 -9.44 -22.77
C ALA A 46 -17.06 -8.58 -21.63
N ILE A 47 -16.05 -9.09 -20.89
CA ILE A 47 -15.35 -8.37 -19.82
C ILE A 47 -14.61 -7.15 -20.38
N LEU A 48 -13.90 -7.30 -21.50
CA LEU A 48 -13.24 -6.19 -22.18
C LEU A 48 -14.24 -5.15 -22.71
N SER A 49 -15.36 -5.59 -23.31
CA SER A 49 -16.44 -4.70 -23.75
C SER A 49 -17.08 -3.94 -22.58
N TYR A 50 -17.30 -4.60 -21.44
CA TYR A 50 -17.84 -3.98 -20.22
C TYR A 50 -16.88 -2.94 -19.65
N ARG A 51 -15.58 -3.24 -19.57
CA ARG A 51 -14.54 -2.25 -19.19
C ARG A 51 -14.52 -1.06 -20.15
N GLN A 52 -14.56 -1.29 -21.46
CA GLN A 52 -14.57 -0.21 -22.45
C GLN A 52 -15.82 0.68 -22.31
N LYS A 53 -17.00 0.10 -22.08
CA LYS A 53 -18.26 0.82 -21.84
C LYS A 53 -18.24 1.66 -20.56
N MET A 54 -17.63 1.16 -19.49
CA MET A 54 -17.47 1.91 -18.24
C MET A 54 -16.56 3.14 -18.45
N LEU A 55 -15.46 2.98 -19.19
CA LEU A 55 -14.55 4.08 -19.52
C LEU A 55 -15.21 5.15 -20.43
N THR A 56 -15.99 4.75 -21.44
CA THR A 56 -16.69 5.73 -22.31
C THR A 56 -17.81 6.48 -21.58
N ASN A 57 -18.51 5.83 -20.64
CA ASN A 57 -19.53 6.50 -19.83
C ASN A 57 -18.92 7.53 -18.86
N ALA A 58 -17.77 7.21 -18.25
CA ALA A 58 -17.00 8.15 -17.44
C ALA A 58 -16.49 9.36 -18.25
N ALA A 59 -16.00 9.14 -19.47
CA ALA A 59 -15.57 10.23 -20.36
C ALA A 59 -16.72 11.18 -20.71
N ASN A 60 -17.90 10.65 -21.05
CA ASN A 60 -19.09 11.47 -21.34
C ASN A 60 -19.58 12.26 -20.11
N ARG A 61 -19.43 11.73 -18.89
CA ARG A 61 -19.71 12.45 -17.63
C ARG A 61 -18.75 13.62 -17.39
N LEU A 62 -17.48 13.51 -17.77
CA LEU A 62 -16.51 14.60 -17.64
C LEU A 62 -16.74 15.73 -18.67
N VAL A 63 -17.10 15.40 -19.91
CA VAL A 63 -17.41 16.41 -20.93
C VAL A 63 -18.64 17.26 -20.56
N VAL A 64 -19.64 16.67 -19.90
CA VAL A 64 -20.83 17.41 -19.42
C VAL A 64 -20.49 18.38 -18.29
N LEU A 65 -19.52 18.08 -17.43
CA LEU A 65 -19.09 19.00 -16.36
C LEU A 65 -18.17 20.13 -16.86
N GLN A 66 -17.46 19.93 -17.97
CA GLN A 66 -16.52 20.93 -18.49
C GLN A 66 -17.16 22.03 -19.37
N ARG A 67 -18.45 21.93 -19.69
CA ARG A 67 -19.22 23.00 -20.38
C ARG A 67 -19.91 24.00 -19.45
N ALA A 68 -19.84 23.80 -18.13
CA ALA A 68 -20.46 24.70 -17.14
C ALA A 68 -19.60 25.92 -16.76
N ILE A 69 -18.40 26.07 -17.33
CA ILE A 69 -17.46 27.16 -17.03
C ILE A 69 -17.04 27.87 -18.33
N GLN A 70 -17.91 28.75 -18.82
CA GLN A 70 -17.53 29.82 -19.75
C GLN A 70 -17.74 31.17 -19.04
N PRO A 71 -16.69 31.97 -18.79
CA PRO A 71 -16.86 33.33 -18.32
C PRO A 71 -17.37 34.20 -19.48
N ALA A 72 -18.67 34.49 -19.48
CA ALA A 72 -19.24 35.48 -20.38
C ALA A 72 -18.70 36.87 -20.01
N SER A 73 -18.11 37.56 -20.98
CA SER A 73 -17.69 38.95 -20.86
C SER A 73 -18.91 39.88 -20.73
N GLY A 74 -19.04 40.61 -19.62
CA GLY A 74 -20.09 41.63 -19.49
C GLY A 74 -20.20 42.30 -18.13
N PHE A 75 -19.76 43.57 -18.08
CA PHE A 75 -20.15 44.64 -17.16
C PHE A 75 -19.86 44.51 -15.65
N ALA A 76 -19.22 45.57 -15.13
CA ALA A 76 -19.07 45.84 -13.70
C ALA A 76 -20.36 46.39 -13.09
N PRO A 77 -20.47 46.42 -11.74
CA PRO A 77 -20.17 47.70 -11.10
C PRO A 77 -19.24 47.61 -9.88
N THR A 78 -18.64 48.75 -9.55
CA THR A 78 -17.65 48.93 -8.49
C THR A 78 -18.27 49.09 -7.10
N LEU A 79 -17.77 48.35 -6.11
CA LEU A 79 -17.84 48.74 -4.70
C LEU A 79 -16.47 48.53 -4.05
N GLY A 80 -15.80 49.63 -3.70
CA GLY A 80 -14.46 49.59 -3.11
C GLY A 80 -14.52 49.51 -1.59
N LEU A 81 -13.89 48.49 -1.01
CA LEU A 81 -13.45 48.52 0.39
C LEU A 81 -11.95 48.80 0.43
N ARG A 82 -11.58 49.85 1.16
CA ARG A 82 -10.19 50.28 1.35
C ARG A 82 -9.45 49.29 2.25
N SER A 83 -8.37 48.69 1.78
CA SER A 83 -7.40 47.98 2.62
C SER A 83 -6.03 48.65 2.51
N SER A 84 -5.51 49.11 3.65
CA SER A 84 -4.24 49.82 3.74
C SER A 84 -3.07 48.85 3.92
N PHE A 85 -2.48 48.39 2.82
CA PHE A 85 -1.20 47.67 2.85
C PHE A 85 -0.03 48.63 2.68
N LYS A 86 0.86 48.69 3.68
CA LYS A 86 2.11 49.47 3.60
C LYS A 86 3.12 48.74 2.72
N ILE A 87 3.41 49.27 1.55
CA ILE A 87 4.50 48.80 0.69
C ILE A 87 5.82 49.33 1.26
N GLN A 88 6.69 48.42 1.72
CA GLN A 88 8.04 48.77 2.16
C GLN A 88 9.04 48.42 1.05
N SER A 89 9.56 49.44 0.38
CA SER A 89 10.60 49.32 -0.64
C SER A 89 11.99 49.24 0.01
N ARG A 90 12.74 48.15 -0.24
CA ARG A 90 14.21 48.11 -0.06
C ARG A 90 14.91 47.26 -1.12
N ASN A 91 15.45 47.98 -2.11
CA ASN A 91 16.79 47.84 -2.70
C ASN A 91 17.30 46.44 -3.13
N LEU A 92 17.44 46.27 -4.44
CA LEU A 92 18.37 45.30 -5.04
C LEU A 92 19.82 45.72 -4.78
N ALA A 93 20.65 44.79 -4.31
CA ALA A 93 22.10 44.98 -4.18
C ALA A 93 22.83 43.93 -5.03
N THR A 94 23.52 44.38 -6.07
CA THR A 94 24.39 43.54 -6.91
C THR A 94 25.62 43.14 -6.10
N VAL A 95 25.87 41.83 -5.99
CA VAL A 95 27.15 41.29 -5.51
C VAL A 95 27.77 40.49 -6.65
N ALA A 96 28.92 40.97 -7.14
CA ALA A 96 29.78 40.21 -8.02
C ALA A 96 30.69 39.29 -7.18
N VAL A 97 30.75 38.01 -7.53
CA VAL A 97 31.79 37.08 -7.07
C VAL A 97 32.54 36.58 -8.30
N SER A 98 33.86 36.67 -8.23
CA SER A 98 34.77 36.41 -9.34
C SER A 98 34.73 34.97 -9.82
N ALA A 99 34.89 34.79 -11.13
CA ALA A 99 35.28 33.51 -11.70
C ALA A 99 36.78 33.27 -11.44
N ASP A 100 37.12 32.33 -10.57
CA ASP A 100 38.25 31.43 -10.80
C ASP A 100 38.09 30.12 -10.00
N GLN A 101 38.29 29.00 -10.69
CA GLN A 101 38.81 27.71 -10.21
C GLN A 101 38.59 26.66 -11.32
N SER A 102 39.36 26.80 -12.40
CA SER A 102 39.69 25.65 -13.25
C SER A 102 40.94 24.97 -12.71
N SER A 103 40.78 23.98 -11.84
CA SER A 103 41.92 23.23 -11.29
C SER A 103 41.70 21.71 -11.29
N SER A 104 42.59 21.02 -12.01
CA SER A 104 42.88 19.58 -11.98
C SER A 104 41.72 18.59 -12.26
N THR A 105 41.69 18.09 -13.49
CA THR A 105 41.07 16.79 -13.83
C THR A 105 41.88 15.63 -13.23
N SER A 106 41.68 15.30 -11.96
CA SER A 106 42.19 14.06 -11.37
C SER A 106 41.38 12.87 -11.87
N ARG A 107 41.95 12.08 -12.80
CA ARG A 107 41.32 10.85 -13.32
C ARG A 107 41.54 9.65 -12.38
N THR A 108 41.21 9.81 -11.11
CA THR A 108 41.41 8.78 -10.08
C THR A 108 40.12 8.62 -9.26
N SER A 109 39.64 7.37 -9.17
CA SER A 109 38.39 6.93 -8.53
C SER A 109 37.10 7.61 -9.01
N SER A 110 36.52 7.05 -10.07
CA SER A 110 35.08 7.18 -10.39
C SER A 110 34.20 6.29 -9.46
N LEU A 111 34.59 6.17 -8.19
CA LEU A 111 33.92 5.35 -7.19
C LEU A 111 33.35 6.31 -6.13
N PRO A 112 32.04 6.27 -5.84
CA PRO A 112 31.44 7.09 -4.79
C PRO A 112 32.00 6.73 -3.41
N SER A 113 32.04 7.72 -2.51
CA SER A 113 32.76 7.64 -1.23
C SER A 113 32.23 6.53 -0.32
N ILE A 114 33.05 5.50 -0.12
CA ILE A 114 32.73 4.29 0.65
C ILE A 114 32.28 4.62 2.10
N SER A 115 32.81 5.72 2.66
CA SER A 115 32.50 6.20 4.01
C SER A 115 31.04 6.59 4.27
N ASN A 116 30.25 6.90 3.24
CA ASN A 116 28.84 7.34 3.40
C ASN A 116 27.85 6.49 2.58
N ILE A 117 28.20 5.22 2.33
CA ILE A 117 27.37 4.29 1.55
C ILE A 117 25.95 4.16 2.14
N GLU A 118 25.79 4.15 3.47
CA GLU A 118 24.48 3.92 4.10
C GLU A 118 23.40 4.95 3.71
N ALA A 119 23.81 6.20 3.50
CA ALA A 119 22.93 7.27 3.03
C ALA A 119 22.81 7.28 1.51
N ALA A 120 23.94 7.17 0.80
CA ALA A 120 23.98 7.26 -0.66
C ALA A 120 23.26 6.10 -1.37
N TRP A 121 23.32 4.88 -0.82
CA TRP A 121 22.87 3.65 -1.51
C TRP A 121 21.44 3.70 -2.04
N LYS A 122 20.53 4.41 -1.35
CA LYS A 122 19.12 4.56 -1.78
C LYS A 122 18.92 5.56 -2.92
N GLU A 123 19.84 6.50 -3.09
CA GLU A 123 19.81 7.53 -4.14
C GLU A 123 20.63 7.11 -5.37
N MET A 124 21.57 6.19 -5.18
CA MET A 124 22.43 5.65 -6.23
C MET A 124 21.69 4.78 -7.25
N SER A 125 22.15 4.81 -8.49
CA SER A 125 21.63 3.93 -9.55
C SER A 125 22.07 2.47 -9.34
N PRO A 126 21.31 1.48 -9.84
CA PRO A 126 21.68 0.06 -9.72
C PRO A 126 23.05 -0.26 -10.31
N GLN A 127 23.47 0.46 -11.36
CA GLN A 127 24.74 0.28 -12.04
C GLN A 127 25.93 0.78 -11.21
N GLU A 128 25.73 1.79 -10.35
CA GLU A 128 26.74 2.23 -9.38
C GLU A 128 26.75 1.35 -8.12
N GLN A 129 25.61 0.79 -7.71
CA GLN A 129 25.56 -0.22 -6.64
C GLN A 129 26.37 -1.48 -7.02
N GLU A 130 26.26 -1.93 -8.27
CA GLU A 130 27.03 -3.06 -8.79
C GLU A 130 28.54 -2.76 -8.89
N SER A 131 28.91 -1.52 -9.26
CA SER A 131 30.33 -1.12 -9.30
C SER A 131 30.96 -1.01 -7.89
N ILE A 132 30.22 -0.51 -6.89
CA ILE A 132 30.63 -0.64 -5.47
C ILE A 132 30.77 -2.11 -5.09
N PHE A 133 29.78 -2.95 -5.42
CA PHE A 133 29.77 -4.35 -5.02
C PHE A 133 31.02 -5.08 -5.50
N HIS A 134 31.37 -4.98 -6.78
CA HIS A 134 32.61 -5.56 -7.32
C HIS A 134 33.88 -4.95 -6.71
N HIS A 135 33.87 -3.66 -6.38
CA HIS A 135 35.00 -3.03 -5.69
C HIS A 135 35.21 -3.61 -4.28
N LEU A 136 34.14 -3.71 -3.48
CA LEU A 136 34.18 -4.30 -2.15
C LEU A 136 34.53 -5.80 -2.21
N GLU A 137 34.01 -6.55 -3.18
CA GLU A 137 34.37 -7.95 -3.42
C GLU A 137 35.87 -8.11 -3.74
N GLY A 138 36.44 -7.18 -4.53
CA GLY A 138 37.88 -7.12 -4.83
C GLY A 138 38.76 -6.79 -3.61
N LEU A 139 38.22 -6.05 -2.64
CA LEU A 139 38.89 -5.79 -1.36
C LEU A 139 38.76 -6.98 -0.39
N GLN A 140 37.59 -7.61 -0.31
CA GLN A 140 37.33 -8.78 0.55
C GLN A 140 38.17 -10.01 0.21
N LYS A 141 38.72 -10.09 -1.01
CA LYS A 141 39.68 -11.13 -1.43
C LYS A 141 41.10 -10.91 -0.88
N LYS A 142 41.39 -9.75 -0.29
CA LYS A 142 42.68 -9.43 0.35
C LYS A 142 42.66 -9.80 1.83
N ASP A 143 43.80 -9.61 2.50
CA ASP A 143 43.88 -9.81 3.94
C ASP A 143 42.96 -8.82 4.70
N TRP A 144 42.03 -9.38 5.47
CA TRP A 144 41.03 -8.66 6.28
C TRP A 144 41.66 -7.73 7.33
N THR A 145 42.92 -7.94 7.73
CA THR A 145 43.61 -7.04 8.66
C THR A 145 43.94 -5.69 8.02
N GLN A 146 44.18 -5.66 6.70
CA GLN A 146 44.62 -4.49 5.93
C GLN A 146 43.45 -3.61 5.43
N LEU A 147 42.23 -4.14 5.50
CA LEU A 147 41.00 -3.46 5.09
C LEU A 147 40.60 -2.41 6.15
N SER A 148 40.29 -1.19 5.71
CA SER A 148 39.93 -0.08 6.61
C SER A 148 38.61 -0.33 7.34
N LEU A 149 38.39 0.39 8.44
CA LEU A 149 37.18 0.24 9.26
C LEU A 149 35.92 0.61 8.46
N ASP A 150 36.00 1.62 7.59
CA ASP A 150 34.85 2.07 6.80
C ASP A 150 34.56 1.14 5.61
N GLU A 151 35.58 0.55 4.97
CA GLU A 151 35.37 -0.52 3.97
C GLU A 151 34.75 -1.79 4.61
N LYS A 152 35.07 -2.09 5.88
CA LYS A 152 34.43 -3.18 6.66
C LYS A 152 32.96 -2.87 6.94
N LYS A 153 32.64 -1.66 7.42
CA LYS A 153 31.25 -1.20 7.62
C LYS A 153 30.46 -1.23 6.32
N ALA A 154 31.00 -0.68 5.24
CA ALA A 154 30.38 -0.69 3.92
C ALA A 154 30.10 -2.12 3.44
N SER A 155 31.08 -3.02 3.53
CA SER A 155 30.92 -4.44 3.18
C SER A 155 29.80 -5.12 3.99
N TYR A 156 29.73 -4.85 5.29
CA TYR A 156 28.67 -5.37 6.16
C TYR A 156 27.30 -4.78 5.81
N TRP A 157 27.22 -3.48 5.57
CA TRP A 157 25.98 -2.79 5.24
C TRP A 157 25.44 -3.21 3.86
N VAL A 158 26.29 -3.37 2.84
CA VAL A 158 25.89 -3.82 1.48
C VAL A 158 25.43 -5.28 1.46
N SER A 159 25.87 -6.10 2.41
CA SER A 159 25.48 -7.52 2.51
C SER A 159 24.27 -7.77 3.41
N PHE A 160 24.11 -6.99 4.49
CA PHE A 160 23.11 -7.22 5.54
C PHE A 160 22.23 -6.00 5.89
N GLY A 161 22.38 -4.87 5.20
CA GLY A 161 21.65 -3.64 5.48
C GLY A 161 20.15 -3.70 5.14
N PRO A 162 19.37 -2.70 5.59
CA PRO A 162 17.94 -2.59 5.33
C PRO A 162 17.67 -2.03 3.92
N HIS A 163 18.05 -2.80 2.90
CA HIS A 163 17.89 -2.50 1.48
C HIS A 163 17.30 -3.68 0.70
N GLY A 164 16.62 -3.40 -0.42
CA GLY A 164 16.01 -4.44 -1.27
C GLY A 164 15.00 -5.30 -0.50
N PRO A 165 15.06 -6.64 -0.55
CA PRO A 165 14.12 -7.52 0.16
C PRO A 165 14.12 -7.38 1.69
N ARG A 166 15.10 -6.66 2.27
CA ARG A 166 15.22 -6.45 3.73
C ARG A 166 14.79 -5.05 4.17
N GLU A 167 14.16 -4.27 3.30
CA GLU A 167 13.63 -2.96 3.69
C GLU A 167 12.49 -3.10 4.71
N PRO A 168 12.48 -2.25 5.76
CA PRO A 168 11.41 -2.28 6.74
C PRO A 168 10.09 -1.88 6.10
N LEU A 169 9.09 -2.77 6.16
CA LEU A 169 7.72 -2.54 5.64
C LEU A 169 7.07 -1.26 6.18
N HIS A 170 7.51 -0.82 7.36
CA HIS A 170 7.08 0.40 8.01
C HIS A 170 8.22 1.42 8.02
N ALA A 171 8.17 2.37 7.08
CA ALA A 171 9.08 3.52 7.06
C ALA A 171 8.99 4.32 8.38
N PRO A 172 10.07 4.98 8.84
CA PRO A 172 10.03 5.82 10.03
C PRO A 172 8.94 6.89 9.92
N GLY A 173 8.16 7.08 10.99
CA GLY A 173 7.01 7.99 11.02
C GLY A 173 5.71 7.44 10.41
N SER A 174 5.69 6.23 9.85
CA SER A 174 4.47 5.59 9.32
C SER A 174 3.37 5.40 10.38
N GLY A 175 3.74 5.06 11.62
CA GLY A 175 2.78 4.87 12.73
C GLY A 175 1.95 6.12 13.04
N VAL A 176 2.54 7.31 12.98
CA VAL A 176 1.81 8.58 13.20
C VAL A 176 0.79 8.82 12.08
N LYS A 177 1.16 8.55 10.82
CA LYS A 177 0.26 8.64 9.66
C LYS A 177 -0.92 7.66 9.80
N LEU A 178 -0.66 6.45 10.27
CA LEU A 178 -1.69 5.43 10.51
C LEU A 178 -2.66 5.84 11.62
N LEU A 179 -2.14 6.29 12.78
CA LEU A 179 -2.97 6.75 13.91
C LEU A 179 -3.83 7.95 13.53
N LEU A 180 -3.28 8.92 12.80
CA LEU A 180 -4.01 10.09 12.32
C LEU A 180 -5.12 9.68 11.32
N GLY A 181 -4.81 8.76 10.40
CA GLY A 181 -5.77 8.22 9.43
C GLY A 181 -6.93 7.50 10.11
N ILE A 182 -6.65 6.57 11.02
CA ILE A 182 -7.68 5.83 11.80
C ILE A 182 -8.54 6.80 12.61
N THR A 183 -7.92 7.74 13.33
CA THR A 183 -8.64 8.74 14.14
C THR A 183 -9.52 9.64 13.28
N GLY A 184 -9.04 10.03 12.09
CA GLY A 184 -9.83 10.79 11.11
C GLY A 184 -11.02 10.02 10.55
N CYS A 185 -10.88 8.72 10.26
CA CYS A 185 -12.00 7.89 9.83
C CYS A 185 -13.05 7.71 10.95
N ILE A 186 -12.61 7.48 12.19
CA ILE A 186 -13.52 7.33 13.34
C ILE A 186 -14.25 8.65 13.63
N SER A 187 -13.55 9.78 13.63
CA SER A 187 -14.19 11.08 13.88
C SER A 187 -15.17 11.47 12.77
N ALA A 188 -14.86 11.17 11.51
CA ALA A 188 -15.78 11.36 10.39
C ALA A 188 -17.04 10.47 10.51
N ALA A 189 -16.88 9.21 10.93
CA ALA A 189 -18.00 8.30 11.16
C ALA A 189 -18.90 8.77 12.32
N ILE A 190 -18.31 9.25 13.43
CA ILE A 190 -19.05 9.83 14.56
C ILE A 190 -19.77 11.10 14.13
N ALA A 191 -19.12 12.01 13.40
CA ALA A 191 -19.73 13.23 12.90
C ALA A 191 -20.93 12.93 11.99
N LEU A 192 -20.78 12.00 11.04
CA LEU A 192 -21.87 11.54 10.17
C LEU A 192 -23.02 10.93 10.97
N PHE A 193 -22.73 10.08 11.96
CA PHE A 193 -23.75 9.50 12.85
C PHE A 193 -24.51 10.58 13.62
N VAL A 194 -23.82 11.57 14.19
CA VAL A 194 -24.44 12.67 14.93
C VAL A 194 -25.33 13.53 14.02
N LEU A 195 -24.90 13.82 12.79
CA LEU A 195 -25.70 14.59 11.81
C LEU A 195 -26.98 13.85 11.39
N ILE A 196 -26.93 12.52 11.22
CA ILE A 196 -28.12 11.71 10.94
C ILE A 196 -29.00 11.62 12.19
N ARG A 197 -28.41 11.41 13.37
CA ARG A 197 -29.15 11.24 14.62
C ARG A 197 -29.80 12.53 15.14
N SER A 198 -29.27 13.71 14.79
CA SER A 198 -29.89 14.99 15.14
C SER A 198 -31.17 15.28 14.35
N ALA A 199 -31.34 14.67 13.17
CA ALA A 199 -32.54 14.78 12.35
C ALA A 199 -33.62 13.71 12.68
N SER A 200 -33.40 12.89 13.71
CA SER A 200 -34.36 11.85 14.11
C SER A 200 -35.55 12.43 14.92
N PRO A 201 -36.73 11.78 14.90
CA PRO A 201 -37.88 12.19 15.71
C PRO A 201 -37.60 12.28 17.21
N GLU A 202 -38.48 12.98 17.92
CA GLU A 202 -38.46 13.11 19.38
C GLU A 202 -38.55 11.74 20.09
N LEU A 203 -38.04 11.67 21.31
CA LEU A 203 -38.09 10.45 22.11
C LEU A 203 -39.53 10.17 22.55
N PRO A 204 -39.94 8.88 22.64
CA PRO A 204 -41.28 8.55 23.11
C PRO A 204 -41.47 9.00 24.57
N ARG A 205 -42.69 9.46 24.89
CA ARG A 205 -43.11 9.93 26.23
C ARG A 205 -42.78 9.02 27.41
N THR A 206 -42.49 7.74 27.18
CA THR A 206 -42.12 6.76 28.21
C THR A 206 -40.63 6.81 28.59
N MET A 207 -39.82 7.57 27.86
CA MET A 207 -38.37 7.74 28.08
C MET A 207 -38.02 9.03 28.82
N THR A 208 -39.02 9.78 29.31
CA THR A 208 -38.79 10.91 30.21
C THR A 208 -38.48 10.42 31.63
N LYS A 209 -37.82 11.27 32.42
CA LYS A 209 -37.33 10.89 33.75
C LYS A 209 -38.49 10.65 34.72
N GLU A 210 -39.51 11.51 34.71
CA GLU A 210 -40.69 11.37 35.57
C GLU A 210 -41.51 10.12 35.23
N TRP A 211 -41.56 9.69 33.97
CA TRP A 211 -42.20 8.42 33.60
C TRP A 211 -41.40 7.21 34.08
N GLN A 212 -40.06 7.25 33.96
CA GLN A 212 -39.17 6.19 34.45
C GLN A 212 -39.19 6.08 35.99
N GLU A 213 -39.29 7.19 36.70
CA GLU A 213 -39.45 7.24 38.16
C GLU A 213 -40.84 6.71 38.59
N ALA A 214 -41.92 7.13 37.94
CA ALA A 214 -43.26 6.60 38.20
C ALA A 214 -43.39 5.09 37.89
N ALA A 215 -42.73 4.62 36.84
CA ALA A 215 -42.62 3.19 36.55
C ALA A 215 -41.82 2.44 37.63
N THR A 216 -40.77 3.08 38.17
CA THR A 216 -39.94 2.51 39.26
C THR A 216 -40.76 2.38 40.55
N GLN A 217 -41.55 3.40 40.91
CA GLN A 217 -42.45 3.35 42.07
C GLN A 217 -43.48 2.21 41.92
N ARG A 218 -44.16 2.11 40.77
CA ARG A 218 -45.11 1.00 40.53
C ARG A 218 -44.48 -0.38 40.61
N ALA A 219 -43.23 -0.53 40.17
CA ALA A 219 -42.49 -1.78 40.30
C ALA A 219 -42.16 -2.12 41.75
N ILE A 220 -41.82 -1.13 42.57
CA ILE A 220 -41.62 -1.28 44.03
C ILE A 220 -42.93 -1.70 44.71
N ASP A 221 -44.04 -1.02 44.40
CA ASP A 221 -45.38 -1.33 44.93
C ASP A 221 -45.80 -2.78 44.59
N GLN A 222 -45.51 -3.22 43.36
CA GLN A 222 -45.77 -4.57 42.86
C GLN A 222 -44.69 -5.60 43.23
N LYS A 223 -43.62 -5.18 43.95
CA LYS A 223 -42.47 -6.02 44.35
C LYS A 223 -41.80 -6.73 43.16
N MET A 224 -41.73 -6.07 42.00
CA MET A 224 -41.09 -6.57 40.79
C MET A 224 -39.57 -6.65 40.96
N ASP A 225 -39.00 -7.81 40.63
CA ASP A 225 -37.59 -8.18 40.82
C ASP A 225 -36.99 -7.71 42.18
N PRO A 226 -37.27 -8.47 43.26
CA PRO A 226 -36.78 -8.16 44.60
C PRO A 226 -35.31 -8.53 44.85
N PHE A 227 -34.59 -9.08 43.87
CA PHE A 227 -33.20 -9.52 44.03
C PHE A 227 -32.19 -8.63 43.31
N THR A 228 -32.54 -8.12 42.12
CA THR A 228 -31.65 -7.32 41.25
C THR A 228 -32.29 -6.06 40.67
N GLY A 229 -33.58 -5.82 40.90
CA GLY A 229 -34.35 -4.77 40.25
C GLY A 229 -34.74 -3.62 41.16
N ALA A 230 -35.82 -2.93 40.80
CA ALA A 230 -36.32 -1.75 41.51
C ALA A 230 -36.72 -2.06 42.96
N SER A 231 -37.18 -3.28 43.25
CA SER A 231 -37.65 -3.71 44.58
C SER A 231 -36.56 -4.33 45.45
N ALA A 232 -35.32 -4.43 44.95
CA ALA A 232 -34.22 -4.99 45.72
C ALA A 232 -33.81 -4.05 46.88
N GLN A 233 -33.37 -4.62 48.00
CA GLN A 233 -32.97 -3.84 49.18
C GLN A 233 -31.52 -3.35 49.08
N GLY A 234 -31.27 -2.11 49.50
CA GLY A 234 -29.93 -1.52 49.60
C GLY A 234 -29.30 -1.18 48.24
N GLU A 235 -27.97 -1.27 48.16
CA GLU A 235 -27.16 -0.85 46.99
C GLU A 235 -27.46 -1.63 45.69
N LYS A 236 -28.24 -2.71 45.77
CA LYS A 236 -28.69 -3.51 44.62
C LYS A 236 -29.96 -2.96 43.96
N ALA A 237 -30.63 -1.98 44.57
CA ALA A 237 -31.82 -1.34 44.03
C ALA A 237 -31.50 -0.61 42.72
N LYS A 238 -32.02 -1.09 41.60
CA LYS A 238 -31.83 -0.46 40.28
C LYS A 238 -33.12 0.19 39.80
N THR A 239 -33.10 1.51 39.67
CA THR A 239 -34.22 2.26 39.08
C THR A 239 -34.29 2.05 37.56
N PHE A 240 -35.45 2.30 36.95
CA PHE A 240 -35.58 2.29 35.49
C PHE A 240 -35.07 3.57 34.81
N VAL A 241 -34.53 4.52 35.59
CA VAL A 241 -34.04 5.80 35.06
C VAL A 241 -32.77 5.54 34.26
N GLN A 242 -32.81 5.88 32.97
CA GLN A 242 -31.71 5.63 32.02
C GLN A 242 -30.68 6.77 32.01
N SER A 243 -31.10 7.99 32.39
CA SER A 243 -30.23 9.17 32.52
C SER A 243 -29.66 9.30 33.93
N LYS A 244 -28.38 9.67 34.02
CA LYS A 244 -27.68 9.96 35.28
C LYS A 244 -27.50 11.46 35.45
#